data_AF-A0A849S197-F1
#
_entry.id   AF-A0A849S197-F1
#
_cell.length_a   1.000
_cell.length_b   1.000
_cell.length_c   1.000
_cell.angle_alpha   90.00
_cell.angle_beta   90.00
_cell.angle_gamma   90.00
#
_symmetry.space_group_name_H-M   'P 1'
#
loop_
_entity.id
_entity.type
_entity.pdbx_description
1 polymer ?
#
loop_
_entity_poly.entity_id
_entity_poly.type
_entity_poly.pdbx_seq_one_letter_code
_entity_poly.pdbx_strand_id
1 'polypeptide(L)' 'ITKADVQRLAAGFKKYSKSGEIKTYPGAPHAFFRDTDKTVYRPEAAKDAWARALSFFGQHLKS' A
#
# COMPACT_ATOMS: atom_id res chain seq x y z
N ILE A 1 11.23 7.93 -1.64
CA ILE A 1 11.13 6.47 -1.91
C ILE A 1 11.33 6.27 -3.41
N THR A 2 12.39 5.54 -3.77
CA THR A 2 12.70 5.24 -5.18
C THR A 2 12.05 3.91 -5.58
N LYS A 3 11.96 3.63 -6.89
CA LYS A 3 11.52 2.32 -7.38
C LYS A 3 12.44 1.19 -6.90
N ALA A 4 13.72 1.46 -6.70
CA ALA A 4 14.69 0.51 -6.18
C ALA A 4 14.37 0.07 -4.74
N ASP A 5 13.91 1.01 -3.89
CA ASP A 5 13.49 0.70 -2.52
C ASP A 5 12.28 -0.25 -2.48
N VAL A 6 11.31 0.00 -3.37
CA VAL A 6 10.12 -0.86 -3.53
C VAL A 6 10.51 -2.27 -3.99
N GLN A 7 11.44 -2.37 -4.94
CA GLN A 7 11.96 -3.65 -5.41
C GLN A 7 12.76 -4.39 -4.34
N ARG A 8 13.55 -3.68 -3.53
CA ARG A 8 14.27 -4.25 -2.38
C ARG A 8 13.30 -4.85 -1.36
N LEU A 9 12.18 -4.18 -1.08
CA LEU A 9 11.15 -4.72 -0.19
C LEU A 9 10.49 -5.97 -0.80
N ALA A 10 10.16 -5.95 -2.09
CA ALA A 10 9.59 -7.10 -2.80
C ALA A 10 10.52 -8.33 -2.76
N ALA A 11 11.82 -8.10 -2.97
CA ALA A 11 12.85 -9.13 -2.85
C ALA A 11 12.97 -9.66 -1.41
N GLY A 12 12.82 -8.79 -0.41
CA GLY A 12 12.77 -9.18 1.00
C GLY A 12 11.63 -10.15 1.32
N PHE A 13 10.41 -9.85 0.87
CA PHE A 13 9.27 -10.77 1.06
C PHE A 13 9.53 -12.16 0.48
N LYS A 14 10.10 -12.21 -0.74
CA LYS A 14 10.49 -13.48 -1.38
C LYS A 14 11.61 -14.20 -0.61
N LYS A 15 12.65 -13.48 -0.20
CA LYS A 15 13.83 -14.05 0.48
C LYS A 15 13.48 -14.71 1.82
N TYR A 16 12.54 -14.13 2.56
CA TYR A 16 12.17 -14.60 3.89
C TYR A 16 10.87 -15.43 3.89
N SER A 17 10.36 -15.80 2.72
CA SER A 17 9.09 -16.52 2.55
C SER A 17 7.94 -15.90 3.35
N LYS A 18 7.88 -14.56 3.36
CA LYS A 18 6.85 -13.80 4.07
C LYS A 18 5.72 -13.44 3.11
N SER A 19 4.50 -13.78 3.49
CA SER A 19 3.29 -13.37 2.79
C SER A 19 3.10 -11.86 2.96
N GLY A 20 3.12 -11.13 1.86
CA GLY A 20 2.95 -9.68 1.85
C GLY A 20 2.63 -9.18 0.44
N GLU A 21 1.89 -8.07 0.37
CA GLU A 21 1.53 -7.41 -0.89
C GLU A 21 2.22 -6.04 -0.98
N ILE A 22 2.67 -5.68 -2.20
CA ILE A 22 3.15 -4.32 -2.50
C ILE A 22 2.31 -3.77 -3.66
N LYS A 23 1.63 -2.65 -3.40
CA LYS A 23 0.83 -1.92 -4.39
C LYS A 23 1.39 -0.52 -4.58
N THR A 24 1.82 -0.21 -5.79
CA THR A 24 2.26 1.14 -6.18
C THR A 24 1.14 1.84 -6.94
N TYR A 25 0.81 3.07 -6.55
CA TYR A 25 -0.19 3.90 -7.20
C TYR A 25 0.49 4.97 -8.07
N PRO A 26 0.43 4.88 -9.41
CA PRO A 26 0.97 5.91 -10.28
C PRO A 26 0.29 7.26 -10.03
N GLY A 27 1.07 8.34 -9.89
CA GLY A 27 0.52 9.69 -9.68
C GLY A 27 0.01 9.99 -8.26
N ALA A 28 0.17 9.06 -7.32
CA ALA A 28 -0.13 9.27 -5.91
C ALA A 28 1.17 9.62 -5.14
N PRO A 29 1.32 10.87 -4.67
CA PRO A 29 2.50 11.26 -3.90
C PRO A 29 2.47 10.66 -2.49
N HIS A 30 3.53 10.90 -1.72
CA HIS A 30 3.50 10.58 -0.29
C HIS A 30 2.32 11.27 0.40
N ALA A 31 1.71 10.58 1.38
CA ALA A 31 0.50 11.02 2.06
C ALA A 31 -0.75 11.17 1.16
N PHE A 32 -0.88 10.40 0.08
CA PHE A 32 -2.07 10.43 -0.79
C PHE A 32 -3.39 10.07 -0.09
N PHE A 33 -3.33 9.43 1.09
CA PHE A 33 -4.48 9.05 1.91
C PHE A 33 -4.99 10.22 2.78
N ARG A 34 -4.21 11.31 2.91
CA ARG A 34 -4.58 12.45 3.74
C ARG A 34 -5.68 13.28 3.06
N ASP A 35 -6.92 13.05 3.46
CA ASP A 35 -8.14 13.71 2.96
C ASP A 35 -8.27 15.18 3.36
N THR A 36 -7.56 15.59 4.41
CA THR A 36 -7.49 17.00 4.86
C THR A 36 -6.71 17.92 3.94
N ASP A 37 -5.85 17.38 3.06
CA ASP A 37 -5.02 18.18 2.14
C ASP A 37 -5.28 17.79 0.68
N LYS A 38 -6.02 18.64 -0.03
CA LYS A 38 -6.42 18.44 -1.42
C LYS A 38 -5.25 18.40 -2.41
N THR A 39 -4.07 18.89 -2.05
CA THR A 39 -2.90 18.87 -2.95
C THR A 39 -2.34 17.45 -3.12
N VAL A 40 -2.37 16.67 -2.05
CA VAL A 40 -1.86 15.30 -2.01
C VAL A 40 -2.95 14.25 -2.09
N TYR A 41 -4.17 14.56 -1.64
CA TYR A 41 -5.26 13.59 -1.59
C TYR A 41 -5.55 12.98 -2.96
N ARG A 42 -5.60 11.65 -3.02
CA ARG A 42 -6.02 10.88 -4.20
C ARG A 42 -7.13 9.92 -3.78
N PRO A 43 -8.41 10.31 -3.95
CA PRO A 43 -9.53 9.53 -3.40
C PRO A 43 -9.58 8.11 -3.93
N GLU A 44 -9.27 7.90 -5.21
CA GLU A 44 -9.31 6.56 -5.82
C GLU A 44 -8.20 5.65 -5.29
N ALA A 45 -6.97 6.17 -5.16
CA ALA A 45 -5.87 5.42 -4.56
C ALA A 45 -6.11 5.16 -3.05
N ALA A 46 -6.69 6.13 -2.34
CA ALA A 46 -7.04 5.98 -0.93
C ALA A 46 -8.11 4.90 -0.73
N LYS A 47 -9.19 4.89 -1.52
CA LYS A 47 -10.23 3.86 -1.46
C LYS A 47 -9.68 2.45 -1.74
N ASP A 48 -8.88 2.26 -2.79
CA ASP A 48 -8.27 0.95 -3.11
C ASP A 48 -7.33 0.51 -1.99
N ALA A 49 -6.50 1.41 -1.46
CA ALA A 49 -5.60 1.11 -0.35
C ALA A 49 -6.36 0.69 0.92
N TRP A 50 -7.48 1.36 1.22
CA TRP A 50 -8.30 1.04 2.38
C TRP A 50 -9.00 -0.33 2.22
N ALA A 51 -9.58 -0.61 1.06
CA ALA A 51 -10.22 -1.89 0.78
C ALA A 51 -9.22 -3.06 0.90
N ARG A 52 -7.99 -2.89 0.41
CA ARG A 52 -6.92 -3.89 0.56
C ARG A 52 -6.53 -4.11 2.01
N ALA A 53 -6.38 -3.04 2.80
CA ALA A 53 -6.06 -3.14 4.22
C ALA A 53 -7.15 -3.89 4.99
N LEU A 54 -8.42 -3.57 4.75
CA LEU A 54 -9.56 -4.27 5.35
C LEU A 54 -9.63 -5.74 4.92
N SER A 55 -9.34 -6.05 3.65
CA SER A 55 -9.26 -7.44 3.17
C SER A 55 -8.16 -8.23 3.87
N PHE A 56 -6.98 -7.62 4.05
CA PHE A 56 -5.87 -8.23 4.79
C PHE A 56 -6.26 -8.53 6.24
N PHE A 57 -6.86 -7.57 6.95
CA PHE A 57 -7.38 -7.82 8.29
C PHE A 57 -8.50 -8.87 8.30
N GLY A 58 -9.35 -8.88 7.28
CA GLY A 58 -10.40 -9.89 7.11
C GLY A 58 -9.85 -11.31 6.99
N GLN A 59 -8.68 -11.49 6.37
CA GLN A 59 -8.04 -12.79 6.19
C GLN A 59 -7.27 -13.28 7.43
N HIS A 60 -6.79 -12.36 8.27
CA HIS A 60 -5.87 -12.70 9.36
C HIS A 60 -6.43 -12.47 10.77
N LEU A 61 -7.48 -11.66 10.93
CA LEU A 61 -8.03 -11.28 12.23
C LEU A 61 -9.50 -11.71 12.42
N LYS A 62 -10.19 -12.19 11.38
CA LYS A 62 -11.53 -12.76 11.56
C LYS A 62 -11.39 -14.12 12.24
N SER A 63 -11.99 -14.21 13.43
CA SER A 63 -12.12 -15.43 14.23
C SER A 63 -13.15 -16.38 13.62
#